data_AF-A0A6I5H800-F1
#
_entry.id   AF-A0A6I5H800-F1
#
_cell.length_a   1.000
_cell.length_b   1.000
_cell.length_c   1.000
_cell.angle_alpha   90.00
_cell.angle_beta   90.00
_cell.angle_gamma   90.00
#
_symmetry.space_group_name_H-M   'P 1'
#
loop_
_entity.id
_entity.type
_entity.pdbx_description
1 polymer ?
#
loop_
_entity_poly.entity_id
_entity_poly.type
_entity_poly.pdbx_seq_one_letter_code
_entity_poly.pdbx_strand_id
1 'polypeptide(L)'
;MPVAPTPLPAPARAVAPDLPHAPAALLDLIRRGPRPVVELAADADLPLTVVRVLLGDLADAGLIRIDPPRPAAVAGTAAPELLQEIVNRLKEL
;
A
#
# COMPACT_ATOMS: atom_id res chain seq x y z
N MET A 1 3.96 -31.89 29.06
CA MET A 1 3.93 -30.41 29.15
C MET A 1 3.02 -29.90 28.03
N PRO A 2 1.79 -29.45 28.30
CA PRO A 2 0.94 -28.88 27.26
C PRO A 2 1.49 -27.51 26.85
N VAL A 3 1.81 -27.35 25.57
CA VAL A 3 2.11 -26.06 24.94
C VAL A 3 0.79 -25.31 24.81
N ALA A 4 0.65 -24.20 25.54
CA ALA A 4 -0.47 -23.29 25.36
C ALA A 4 -0.39 -22.64 23.98
N PRO A 5 -1.52 -22.46 23.26
CA PRO A 5 -1.51 -21.70 22.02
C PRO A 5 -1.13 -20.25 22.33
N THR A 6 -0.07 -19.77 21.69
CA THR A 6 0.29 -18.34 21.66
C THR A 6 -0.93 -17.56 21.17
N PRO A 7 -1.45 -16.58 21.93
CA PRO A 7 -2.55 -15.77 21.45
C PRO A 7 -2.07 -15.00 20.22
N LEU A 8 -2.77 -15.20 19.11
CA LEU A 8 -2.68 -14.33 17.94
C LEU A 8 -2.95 -12.89 18.44
N PRO A 9 -2.14 -11.89 18.05
CA PRO A 9 -2.40 -10.51 18.45
C PRO A 9 -3.84 -10.15 18.08
N ALA A 10 -4.60 -9.71 19.09
CA ALA A 10 -5.96 -9.24 18.89
C ALA A 10 -5.96 -8.21 17.76
N PRO A 11 -6.93 -8.24 16.82
CA PRO A 11 -7.00 -7.25 15.76
C PRO A 11 -6.98 -5.89 16.44
N ALA A 12 -5.95 -5.09 16.12
CA ALA A 12 -5.82 -3.71 16.59
C ALA A 12 -7.20 -3.10 16.49
N ARG A 13 -7.74 -2.72 17.67
CA ARG A 13 -9.10 -2.23 17.89
C ARG A 13 -9.59 -1.58 16.61
N ALA A 14 -10.45 -2.28 15.86
CA ALA A 14 -11.02 -1.71 14.66
C ALA A 14 -11.79 -0.48 15.13
N VAL A 15 -11.15 0.68 15.05
CA VAL A 15 -11.80 1.98 15.04
C VAL A 15 -12.74 1.82 13.88
N ALA A 16 -14.01 1.53 14.17
CA ALA A 16 -15.04 1.52 13.17
C ALA A 16 -15.02 2.95 12.61
N PRO A 17 -14.49 3.16 11.40
CA PRO A 17 -14.45 4.50 10.90
C PRO A 17 -15.90 4.79 10.54
N ASP A 18 -16.47 5.80 11.19
CA ASP A 18 -17.81 6.32 10.93
C ASP A 18 -17.79 6.94 9.53
N LEU A 19 -17.85 6.10 8.50
CA LEU A 19 -17.57 6.50 7.13
C LEU A 19 -18.69 6.06 6.18
N PRO A 20 -19.85 6.75 6.22
CA PRO A 20 -20.73 6.84 5.05
C PRO A 20 -19.99 7.37 3.80
N HIS A 21 -18.80 7.95 3.98
CA HIS A 21 -18.00 8.66 2.98
C HIS A 21 -16.66 7.98 2.63
N ALA A 22 -16.31 6.84 3.25
CA ALA A 22 -15.03 6.14 3.00
C ALA A 22 -14.82 5.84 1.51
N PRO A 23 -15.81 5.25 0.80
CA PRO A 23 -15.66 4.96 -0.61
C PRO A 23 -15.44 6.21 -1.46
N ALA A 24 -16.11 7.32 -1.14
CA ALA A 24 -15.97 8.57 -1.87
C ALA A 24 -14.57 9.18 -1.71
N ALA A 25 -14.05 9.22 -0.47
CA ALA A 25 -12.70 9.68 -0.20
C ALA A 25 -11.64 8.78 -0.87
N LEU A 26 -11.87 7.46 -0.89
CA LEU A 26 -10.99 6.49 -1.54
C LEU A 26 -10.98 6.68 -3.06
N LEU A 27 -12.13 6.94 -3.68
CA LEU A 27 -12.23 7.21 -5.11
C LEU A 27 -11.47 8.49 -5.50
N ASP A 28 -11.51 9.54 -4.68
CA ASP A 28 -10.71 10.75 -4.93
C ASP A 28 -9.21 10.49 -4.85
N LEU A 29 -8.77 9.57 -3.98
CA LEU A 29 -7.39 9.11 -3.92
C LEU A 29 -6.99 8.24 -5.13
N ILE A 30 -7.91 7.40 -5.63
CA ILE A 30 -7.68 6.53 -6.79
C ILE A 30 -7.65 7.32 -8.11
N ARG A 31 -8.47 8.37 -8.24
CA ARG A 31 -8.51 9.25 -9.43
C ARG A 31 -7.18 9.93 -9.75
N ARG A 32 -6.27 10.04 -8.77
CA ARG A 32 -4.93 10.59 -8.95
C ARG A 32 -4.00 9.68 -9.77
N GLY A 33 -4.37 8.42 -9.96
CA GLY A 33 -3.62 7.44 -10.75
C GLY A 33 -3.48 6.08 -10.03
N PRO A 34 -2.96 5.05 -10.73
CA PRO A 34 -2.70 3.74 -10.14
C PRO A 34 -1.64 3.85 -9.04
N ARG A 35 -1.97 3.40 -7.83
CA ARG A 35 -1.11 3.46 -6.65
C ARG A 35 -1.17 2.14 -5.87
N PRO A 36 -0.11 1.76 -5.15
CA PRO A 36 -0.13 0.55 -4.36
C PRO A 36 -1.10 0.70 -3.18
N VAL A 37 -1.76 -0.41 -2.83
CA VAL A 37 -2.81 -0.43 -1.78
C VAL A 37 -2.29 0.05 -0.43
N VAL A 38 -1.00 -0.14 -0.14
CA VAL A 38 -0.36 0.30 1.11
C VAL A 38 -0.27 1.83 1.21
N GLU A 39 0.01 2.53 0.11
CA GLU A 39 0.01 4.00 0.09
C GLU A 39 -1.42 4.52 0.27
N LEU A 40 -2.39 3.86 -0.37
CA LEU A 40 -3.79 4.24 -0.24
C LEU A 40 -4.29 4.09 1.21
N ALA A 41 -3.85 3.05 1.92
CA ALA A 41 -4.19 2.85 3.33
C ALA A 41 -3.54 3.88 4.26
N ALA A 42 -2.30 4.28 3.97
CA ALA A 42 -1.63 5.34 4.71
C ALA A 42 -2.32 6.70 4.48
N ASP A 43 -2.64 7.05 3.24
CA ASP A 43 -3.33 8.29 2.90
C ASP A 43 -4.74 8.37 3.51
N ALA A 44 -5.44 7.24 3.58
CA ALA A 44 -6.78 7.15 4.16
C ALA A 44 -6.79 7.05 5.69
N ASP A 45 -5.63 6.85 6.32
CA ASP A 45 -5.49 6.52 7.75
C ASP A 45 -6.38 5.33 8.19
N LEU A 46 -6.44 4.29 7.34
CA LEU A 46 -7.27 3.12 7.55
C LEU A 46 -6.44 1.83 7.62
N PRO A 47 -6.87 0.83 8.41
CA PRO A 47 -6.24 -0.48 8.39
C PRO A 47 -6.25 -1.08 6.98
N LEU A 48 -5.15 -1.70 6.58
CA LEU A 48 -5.00 -2.29 5.24
C LEU A 48 -6.14 -3.27 4.91
N THR A 49 -6.61 -4.04 5.89
CA THR A 49 -7.74 -4.97 5.73
C THR A 49 -9.02 -4.24 5.33
N VAL A 50 -9.33 -3.10 5.97
CA VAL A 50 -10.53 -2.31 5.67
C VAL A 50 -10.44 -1.76 4.25
N VAL A 51 -9.29 -1.20 3.87
CA VAL A 51 -9.09 -0.69 2.51
C VAL A 51 -9.23 -1.79 1.47
N ARG A 52 -8.70 -3.00 1.72
CA ARG A 52 -8.85 -4.13 0.80
C ARG A 52 -10.31 -4.58 0.62
N VAL A 53 -11.12 -4.55 1.68
CA VAL A 53 -12.55 -4.87 1.59
C VAL A 53 -13.27 -3.81 0.76
N LEU A 54 -13.07 -2.52 1.08
CA LEU A 54 -13.70 -1.42 0.33
C LEU A 54 -13.29 -1.40 -1.15
N LEU A 55 -12.02 -1.68 -1.44
CA LEU A 55 -11.55 -1.83 -2.82
C LEU A 55 -12.20 -3.03 -3.51
N GLY A 56 -12.44 -4.13 -2.79
CA GLY A 56 -13.21 -5.27 -3.28
C GLY A 56 -14.61 -4.86 -3.69
N ASP A 57 -15.33 -4.17 -2.80
CA ASP A 57 -16.69 -3.68 -3.07
C ASP A 57 -16.74 -2.76 -4.29
N LEU A 58 -15.77 -1.85 -4.43
CA LEU A 58 -15.65 -0.95 -5.59
C LEU A 58 -15.30 -1.70 -6.89
N ALA A 59 -14.48 -2.73 -6.80
CA ALA A 59 -14.11 -3.56 -7.96
C ALA A 59 -15.29 -4.44 -8.40
N ASP A 60 -16.02 -5.03 -7.46
CA ASP A 60 -17.23 -5.81 -7.71
C ASP A 60 -18.35 -4.95 -8.31
N ALA A 61 -18.44 -3.67 -7.92
CA ALA A 61 -19.31 -2.68 -8.54
C ALA A 61 -18.82 -2.19 -9.92
N GLY A 62 -17.65 -2.63 -10.39
CA GLY A 62 -17.08 -2.24 -11.69
C GLY A 62 -16.56 -0.80 -11.75
N LEU A 63 -16.36 -0.14 -10.60
CA LEU A 63 -15.95 1.26 -10.51
C LEU A 63 -14.43 1.44 -10.62
N ILE A 64 -13.65 0.40 -10.32
CA ILE A 64 -12.19 0.41 -10.37
C ILE A 64 -11.64 -0.85 -11.03
N ARG A 65 -10.38 -0.80 -11.45
CA ARG A 65 -9.60 -1.99 -11.80
C ARG A 65 -8.45 -2.15 -10.82
N ILE A 66 -8.19 -3.40 -10.44
CA ILE A 66 -7.05 -3.76 -9.59
C ILE A 66 -6.06 -4.51 -10.47
N ASP A 67 -4.90 -3.90 -10.69
CA ASP A 67 -3.81 -4.54 -11.40
C ASP A 67 -3.02 -5.47 -10.46
N PRO A 68 -2.45 -6.57 -10.99
CA PRO A 68 -1.52 -7.37 -10.21
C PRO A 68 -0.35 -6.49 -9.74
N PRO A 69 0.28 -6.79 -8.59
CA PRO A 69 1.48 -6.09 -8.16
C PRO A 69 2.46 -6.08 -9.32
N ARG A 70 2.84 -4.88 -9.78
CA ARG A 70 3.87 -4.76 -10.80
C ARG A 70 5.08 -5.49 -10.23
N PRO A 71 5.65 -6.48 -10.94
CA PRO A 71 6.89 -7.10 -10.52
C PRO A 71 7.80 -5.95 -10.17
N ALA A 72 8.41 -5.98 -8.98
CA ALA A 72 9.51 -5.08 -8.72
C ALA A 72 10.39 -5.25 -9.95
N ALA A 73 10.48 -4.21 -10.78
CA ALA A 73 11.51 -4.22 -11.79
C ALA A 73 12.72 -4.55 -10.93
N VAL A 74 13.39 -5.66 -11.24
CA VAL A 74 14.77 -5.81 -10.80
C VAL A 74 15.37 -4.55 -11.39
N ALA A 75 15.39 -3.48 -10.58
CA ALA A 75 15.74 -2.15 -11.01
C ALA A 75 17.13 -2.41 -11.51
N GLY A 76 17.28 -2.48 -12.84
CA GLY A 76 18.42 -3.15 -13.46
C GLY A 76 19.60 -2.57 -12.76
N THR A 77 20.25 -3.39 -11.92
CA THR A 77 21.09 -2.92 -10.81
C THR A 77 21.91 -1.80 -11.38
N ALA A 78 21.64 -0.55 -10.93
CA ALA A 78 22.28 0.60 -11.54
C ALA A 78 23.77 0.25 -11.58
N ALA A 79 24.34 0.28 -12.79
CA ALA A 79 25.66 -0.28 -13.01
C ALA A 79 26.58 0.31 -11.93
N PRO A 80 27.27 -0.52 -11.12
CA PRO A 80 28.00 -0.03 -9.95
C PRO A 80 28.97 1.10 -10.30
N GLU A 81 29.43 1.15 -11.55
CA GLU A 81 30.22 2.22 -12.15
C GLU A 81 29.50 3.57 -12.17
N LEU A 82 28.21 3.60 -12.54
CA LEU A 82 27.39 4.82 -12.53
C LEU A 82 27.17 5.33 -11.10
N LEU A 83 26.93 4.42 -10.15
CA LEU A 83 26.77 4.79 -8.74
C LEU A 83 28.09 5.34 -8.18
N GLN A 84 29.23 4.74 -8.54
CA GLN A 84 30.55 5.22 -8.16
C GLN A 84 30.84 6.61 -8.74
N GLU A 85 30.45 6.85 -10.00
CA GLU A 85 30.59 8.17 -10.64
C GLU A 85 29.77 9.23 -9.90
N ILE A 86 28.50 8.94 -9.58
CA ILE A 86 27.64 9.85 -8.81
C ILE A 86 28.25 10.16 -7.44
N VAL A 87 28.75 9.15 -6.73
CA VAL A 87 29.41 9.35 -5.43
C VAL A 87 30.64 10.24 -5.54
N ASN A 88 31.45 10.06 -6.58
CA ASN A 88 32.63 10.89 -6.79
C ASN A 88 32.23 12.34 -7.10
N ARG A 89 31.24 12.55 -7.98
CA ARG A 89 30.70 13.88 -8.30
C ARG A 89 30.14 14.61 -7.07
N LEU A 90 29.40 13.90 -6.20
CA LEU A 90 28.83 14.48 -4.98
C LEU A 90 29.89 14.88 -3.95
N LYS A 91 31.09 14.29 -3.99
CA LYS A 91 32.22 14.66 -3.11
C LYS A 91 33.01 15.87 -3.62
N GLU A 92 32.85 16.22 -4.88
CA GLU A 92 33.51 17.36 -5.54
C GLU A 92 32.68 18.66 -5.47
N LEU A 93 31.48 18.59 -4.86
CA LEU A 93 30.60 19.72 -4.53
C LEU A 93 30.89 20.23 -3.10
#